data_AF-A0A089NW48-F1
#
_entry.id   AF-A0A089NW48-F1
#
_cell.length_a   1.000
_cell.length_b   1.000
_cell.length_c   1.000
_cell.angle_alpha   90.00
_cell.angle_beta   90.00
_cell.angle_gamma   90.00
#
_symmetry.space_group_name_H-M   'P 1'
#
loop_
_entity.id
_entity.type
_entity.pdbx_description
1 polymer ?
#
loop_
_entity_poly.entity_id
_entity_poly.type
_entity_poly.pdbx_seq_one_letter_code
_entity_poly.pdbx_strand_id
1 'polypeptide(L)'
;MAGFGVILARPTWGSEVVRLVLATATPGGGFPAFGETLAHAIAAVDPTLAIERRASGGSAENVGLLRTGRVDLGLVQGAYAYPALAEGGDLTVLAPMYPTPGLFVVPAGSAIRSVSDLRGRRVVLGTHNSGLTVMGRSALSASGLDPERDISPMLLDRAGDGPALVREGRADALWGGGLDWPGFHALAADPGGARFFGPSEAGIARLAQPGAATRRLTVPAGSFAGQTDPIETVGSWSFVLARPGLREDAAYRVAAALARTDLPTAQPKNLVGLVPAERINPGTARLLREAGVSLR
;
A
#
# COMPACT_ATOMS: atom_id res chain seq x y z
N MET A 1 -32.14 -18.00 -29.63
CA MET A 1 -31.32 -16.95 -28.99
C MET A 1 -30.03 -17.59 -28.53
N ALA A 2 -29.05 -17.73 -29.43
CA ALA A 2 -27.73 -18.24 -29.11
C ALA A 2 -26.86 -17.06 -28.63
N GLY A 3 -26.33 -17.16 -27.42
CA GLY A 3 -25.47 -16.14 -26.83
C GLY A 3 -24.12 -16.11 -27.55
N PHE A 4 -23.78 -14.98 -28.15
CA PHE A 4 -22.43 -14.71 -28.62
C PHE A 4 -21.54 -14.42 -27.41
N GLY A 5 -20.82 -15.44 -26.94
CA GLY A 5 -19.68 -15.25 -26.05
C GLY A 5 -18.56 -14.57 -26.82
N VAL A 6 -18.20 -13.35 -26.43
CA VAL A 6 -17.01 -12.66 -26.94
C VAL A 6 -15.79 -13.41 -26.42
N ILE A 7 -15.19 -14.26 -27.27
CA ILE A 7 -13.85 -14.80 -27.03
C ILE A 7 -12.88 -13.64 -27.26
N LEU A 8 -12.46 -12.98 -26.18
CA LEU A 8 -11.32 -12.08 -26.23
C LEU A 8 -10.09 -12.91 -26.57
N ALA A 9 -9.57 -12.76 -27.80
CA ALA A 9 -8.36 -13.42 -28.25
C ALA A 9 -7.25 -13.25 -27.20
N ARG A 10 -6.59 -14.35 -26.82
CA ARG A 10 -5.39 -14.28 -25.99
C ARG A 10 -4.32 -13.57 -26.83
N PRO A 11 -3.77 -12.43 -26.40
CA PRO A 11 -2.64 -11.86 -27.09
C PRO A 11 -1.53 -12.91 -27.11
N THR A 12 -0.94 -13.14 -28.28
CA THR A 12 0.30 -13.86 -28.40
C THR A 12 1.37 -12.99 -27.75
N TRP A 13 1.66 -13.24 -26.47
CA TRP A 13 2.81 -12.64 -25.80
C TRP A 13 4.05 -12.97 -26.63
N GLY A 14 4.89 -11.97 -26.92
CA GLY A 14 6.10 -12.19 -27.69
C GLY A 14 6.98 -13.26 -27.04
N SER A 15 7.79 -13.97 -27.82
CA SER A 15 8.71 -15.01 -27.33
C SER A 15 9.85 -14.48 -26.44
N GLU A 16 9.94 -13.16 -26.28
CA GLU A 16 10.96 -12.51 -25.46
C GLU A 16 10.64 -12.62 -23.97
N VAL A 17 11.58 -13.19 -23.21
CA VAL A 17 11.53 -13.20 -21.75
C VAL A 17 11.88 -11.81 -21.23
N VAL A 18 10.92 -11.18 -20.55
CA VAL A 18 11.10 -9.88 -19.90
C VAL A 18 11.32 -10.11 -18.40
N ARG A 19 12.41 -9.54 -17.87
CA ARG A 19 12.70 -9.54 -16.43
C ARG A 19 12.64 -8.12 -15.90
N LEU A 20 11.83 -7.90 -14.86
CA LEU A 20 11.72 -6.59 -14.19
C LEU A 20 12.03 -6.77 -12.71
N VAL A 21 12.76 -5.82 -12.14
CA VAL A 21 13.03 -5.79 -10.69
C VAL A 21 11.99 -4.92 -9.98
N LEU A 22 11.27 -5.50 -9.02
CA LEU A 22 10.29 -4.83 -8.17
C LEU A 22 10.86 -4.57 -6.76
N ALA A 23 11.10 -3.31 -6.42
CA ALA A 23 11.42 -2.91 -5.05
C ALA A 23 10.16 -2.99 -4.16
N THR A 24 10.32 -3.65 -3.00
CA THR A 24 9.24 -3.91 -2.04
C THR A 24 9.44 -3.13 -0.74
N ALA A 25 9.75 -3.78 0.37
CA ALA A 25 10.12 -3.16 1.65
C ALA A 25 10.81 -4.20 2.55
N THR A 26 10.97 -3.88 3.83
CA THR A 26 11.59 -4.76 4.82
C THR A 26 10.75 -6.02 5.05
N PRO A 27 11.34 -7.18 5.37
CA PRO A 27 10.60 -8.41 5.69
C PRO A 27 9.50 -8.21 6.74
N GLY A 28 8.36 -8.90 6.56
CA GLY A 28 7.17 -8.79 7.42
C GLY A 28 6.26 -7.59 7.11
N GLY A 29 6.64 -6.73 6.16
CA GLY A 29 5.79 -5.65 5.65
C GLY A 29 4.72 -6.11 4.66
N GLY A 30 3.68 -5.29 4.46
CA GLY A 30 2.64 -5.55 3.46
C GLY A 30 3.15 -5.50 2.00
N PHE A 31 4.22 -4.75 1.73
CA PHE A 31 4.81 -4.65 0.39
C PHE A 31 5.49 -5.94 -0.08
N PRO A 32 6.34 -6.61 0.71
CA PRO A 32 6.83 -7.95 0.36
C PRO A 32 5.71 -8.97 0.13
N ALA A 33 4.69 -8.99 0.99
CA ALA A 33 3.55 -9.91 0.87
C ALA A 33 2.76 -9.66 -0.43
N PHE A 34 2.42 -8.41 -0.73
CA PHE A 34 1.77 -8.05 -1.99
C PHE A 34 2.66 -8.33 -3.20
N GLY A 35 3.95 -8.02 -3.12
CA GLY A 35 4.90 -8.25 -4.19
C GLY A 35 5.00 -9.72 -4.57
N GLU A 36 4.97 -10.63 -3.59
CA GLU A 36 4.89 -12.09 -3.81
C GLU A 36 3.62 -12.45 -4.58
N THR A 37 2.45 -12.05 -4.08
CA THR A 37 1.15 -12.33 -4.70
C THR A 37 1.09 -11.76 -6.12
N LEU A 38 1.57 -10.54 -6.32
CA LEU A 38 1.64 -9.86 -7.62
C LEU A 38 2.52 -10.64 -8.61
N ALA A 39 3.73 -11.02 -8.21
CA ALA A 39 4.67 -11.74 -9.07
C ALA A 39 4.11 -13.12 -9.49
N HIS A 40 3.53 -13.87 -8.54
CA HIS A 40 2.87 -15.14 -8.85
C HIS A 40 1.67 -14.98 -9.80
N ALA A 41 0.82 -13.99 -9.54
CA ALA A 41 -0.35 -13.75 -10.37
C ALA A 41 0.02 -13.34 -11.81
N ILE A 42 1.06 -12.51 -11.97
CA ILE A 42 1.59 -12.14 -13.28
C ILE A 42 2.17 -13.36 -14.00
N ALA A 43 3.02 -14.16 -13.33
CA ALA A 43 3.65 -15.33 -13.93
C ALA A 43 2.63 -16.42 -14.36
N ALA A 44 1.51 -16.54 -13.64
CA ALA A 44 0.43 -17.44 -14.01
C ALA A 44 -0.30 -17.02 -15.31
N VAL A 45 -0.30 -15.72 -15.63
CA VAL A 45 -0.93 -15.16 -16.86
C VAL A 45 0.06 -15.07 -18.01
N ASP A 46 1.30 -14.64 -17.73
CA ASP A 46 2.40 -14.52 -18.67
C ASP A 46 3.69 -15.15 -18.09
N PRO A 47 3.96 -16.43 -18.38
CA PRO A 47 5.14 -17.13 -17.88
C PRO A 47 6.48 -16.56 -18.40
N THR A 48 6.44 -15.70 -19.42
CA THR A 48 7.64 -15.06 -20.00
C THR A 48 7.91 -13.67 -19.39
N LEU A 49 7.07 -13.20 -18.47
CA LEU A 49 7.27 -11.98 -17.70
C LEU A 49 7.62 -12.33 -16.25
N ALA A 50 8.90 -12.21 -15.91
CA ALA A 50 9.40 -12.48 -14.57
C ALA A 50 9.53 -11.18 -13.76
N ILE A 51 8.91 -11.15 -12.58
CA ILE A 51 9.02 -10.05 -11.61
C ILE A 51 9.93 -10.50 -10.46
N GLU A 52 11.17 -10.03 -10.48
CA GLU A 52 12.17 -10.32 -9.45
C GLU A 52 12.02 -9.31 -8.30
N ARG A 53 11.70 -9.80 -7.11
CA ARG A 53 11.43 -8.95 -5.95
C ARG A 53 12.72 -8.60 -5.23
N ARG A 54 12.90 -7.32 -4.90
CA ARG A 54 14.02 -6.80 -4.13
C ARG A 54 13.51 -6.18 -2.83
N ALA A 55 14.05 -6.61 -1.71
CA ALA A 55 13.82 -5.95 -0.43
C ALA A 55 14.49 -4.56 -0.41
N SER A 56 13.88 -3.63 0.31
CA SER A 56 14.35 -2.26 0.52
C SER A 56 13.90 -1.75 1.89
N GLY A 57 14.30 -0.56 2.28
CA GLY A 57 13.85 0.13 3.49
C GLY A 57 12.41 0.64 3.43
N GLY A 58 11.79 0.70 2.24
CA GLY A 58 10.41 1.16 2.06
C GLY A 58 10.26 2.25 1.00
N SER A 59 9.15 2.99 1.07
CA SER A 59 8.72 3.92 0.01
C SER A 59 9.74 5.01 -0.32
N ALA A 60 10.41 5.60 0.69
CA ALA A 60 11.42 6.64 0.44
C ALA A 60 12.59 6.10 -0.39
N GLU A 61 13.10 4.92 -0.03
CA GLU A 61 14.18 4.27 -0.78
C GLU A 61 13.72 3.83 -2.17
N ASN A 62 12.51 3.29 -2.29
CA ASN A 62 11.97 2.84 -3.58
C ASN A 62 11.88 3.98 -4.60
N VAL A 63 11.45 5.17 -4.18
CA VAL A 63 11.45 6.36 -5.04
C VAL A 63 12.85 6.68 -5.54
N GLY A 64 13.87 6.63 -4.66
CA GLY A 64 15.27 6.84 -5.05
C GLY A 64 15.80 5.76 -6.00
N LEU A 65 15.49 4.48 -5.74
CA LEU A 65 15.90 3.36 -6.61
C LEU A 65 15.28 3.45 -8.00
N LEU A 66 14.02 3.89 -8.09
CA LEU A 66 13.33 4.10 -9.37
C LEU A 66 13.97 5.24 -10.18
N ARG A 67 14.18 6.40 -9.55
CA ARG A 67 14.78 7.58 -10.19
C ARG A 67 16.20 7.30 -10.72
N THR A 68 16.96 6.48 -9.99
CA THR A 68 18.32 6.08 -10.38
C THR A 68 18.37 4.89 -11.34
N GLY A 69 17.22 4.32 -11.73
CA GLY A 69 17.15 3.15 -12.62
C GLY A 69 17.74 1.86 -12.01
N ARG A 70 17.89 1.79 -10.68
CA ARG A 70 18.43 0.61 -9.98
C ARG A 70 17.40 -0.50 -9.78
N VAL A 71 16.13 -0.19 -10.02
CA VAL A 71 14.98 -1.11 -10.12
C VAL A 71 14.04 -0.59 -11.20
N ASP A 72 13.24 -1.49 -11.79
CA ASP A 72 12.28 -1.12 -12.83
C ASP A 72 10.95 -0.65 -12.23
N LEU A 73 10.51 -1.34 -11.18
CA LEU A 73 9.24 -1.14 -10.51
C LEU A 73 9.46 -0.92 -9.00
N GLY A 74 8.54 -0.21 -8.36
CA GLY A 74 8.58 0.01 -6.92
C GLY A 74 7.20 0.14 -6.31
N LEU A 75 6.99 -0.51 -5.18
CA LEU A 75 5.79 -0.31 -4.36
C LEU A 75 5.97 0.96 -3.53
N VAL A 76 5.07 1.94 -3.68
CA VAL A 76 5.19 3.24 -3.02
C VAL A 76 3.86 3.65 -2.43
N GLN A 77 3.87 3.95 -1.13
CA GLN A 77 2.68 4.41 -0.41
C GLN A 77 2.43 5.90 -0.71
N GLY A 78 1.16 6.31 -0.70
CA GLY A 78 0.70 7.64 -1.12
C GLY A 78 1.47 8.84 -0.57
N ALA A 79 1.90 8.83 0.69
CA ALA A 79 2.69 9.90 1.31
C ALA A 79 4.02 10.18 0.60
N TYR A 80 4.57 9.19 -0.12
CA TYR A 80 5.73 9.36 -1.00
C TYR A 80 5.34 9.38 -2.48
N ALA A 81 4.33 8.60 -2.88
CA ALA A 81 3.92 8.52 -4.28
C ALA A 81 3.33 9.83 -4.79
N TYR A 82 2.41 10.46 -4.05
CA TYR A 82 1.76 11.69 -4.51
C TYR A 82 2.74 12.85 -4.66
N PRO A 83 3.63 13.17 -3.67
CA PRO A 83 4.66 14.18 -3.86
C PRO A 83 5.60 13.85 -5.01
N ALA A 84 6.07 12.60 -5.12
CA ALA A 84 6.98 12.20 -6.19
C ALA A 84 6.36 12.36 -7.59
N LEU A 85 5.04 12.15 -7.73
CA LEU A 85 4.30 12.39 -8.97
C LEU A 85 4.01 13.88 -9.22
N ALA A 86 3.90 14.69 -8.16
CA ALA A 86 3.61 16.12 -8.26
C ALA A 86 4.86 16.97 -8.58
N GLU A 87 6.04 16.57 -8.09
CA GLU A 87 7.33 17.24 -8.32
C GLU A 87 7.71 17.39 -9.81
N GLY A 88 7.03 16.66 -10.70
CA GLY A 88 7.22 16.73 -12.14
C GLY A 88 8.22 15.70 -12.65
N GLY A 89 7.77 14.94 -13.66
CA GLY A 89 8.62 14.22 -14.63
C GLY A 89 9.57 13.17 -14.07
N ASP A 90 9.22 11.90 -14.28
CA ASP A 90 10.09 10.76 -14.64
C ASP A 90 9.45 9.43 -14.18
N LEU A 91 8.83 9.43 -13.00
CA LEU A 91 8.04 8.31 -12.50
C LEU A 91 6.62 8.29 -13.10
N THR A 92 6.15 7.07 -13.36
CA THR A 92 4.78 6.82 -13.85
C THR A 92 4.14 5.69 -13.07
N VAL A 93 2.82 5.60 -13.12
CA VAL A 93 2.03 4.60 -12.38
C VAL A 93 1.58 3.49 -13.32
N LEU A 94 1.95 2.25 -13.01
CA LEU A 94 1.50 1.08 -13.77
C LEU A 94 0.15 0.57 -13.31
N ALA A 95 -0.04 0.50 -12.01
CA ALA A 95 -1.24 -0.05 -11.38
C ALA A 95 -1.41 0.51 -9.96
N PRO A 96 -2.64 0.57 -9.45
CA PRO A 96 -2.83 0.74 -8.02
C PRO A 96 -2.42 -0.55 -7.30
N MET A 97 -2.24 -0.46 -6.00
CA MET A 97 -2.06 -1.62 -5.13
C MET A 97 -3.35 -1.84 -4.35
N TYR A 98 -3.49 -1.23 -3.17
CA TYR A 98 -4.72 -1.20 -2.40
C TYR A 98 -4.82 0.10 -1.61
N PRO A 99 -6.04 0.55 -1.24
CA PRO A 99 -6.18 1.58 -0.24
C PRO A 99 -5.59 1.07 1.07
N THR A 100 -4.76 1.87 1.71
CA THR A 100 -4.04 1.50 2.92
C THR A 100 -4.66 2.24 4.11
N PRO A 101 -5.75 1.72 4.73
CA PRO A 101 -6.30 2.32 5.95
C PRO A 101 -5.26 2.20 7.07
N GLY A 102 -4.92 3.31 7.70
CA GLY A 102 -4.02 3.35 8.83
C GLY A 102 -4.76 3.02 10.12
N LEU A 103 -4.20 2.18 10.98
CA LEU A 103 -4.83 1.80 12.25
C LEU A 103 -3.79 1.69 13.36
N PHE A 104 -4.22 2.01 14.57
CA PHE A 104 -3.55 1.57 15.78
C PHE A 104 -4.11 0.22 16.22
N VAL A 105 -3.24 -0.63 16.75
CA VAL A 105 -3.61 -1.91 17.35
C VAL A 105 -2.94 -2.05 18.72
N VAL A 106 -3.70 -2.57 19.67
CA VAL A 106 -3.29 -2.84 21.06
C VAL A 106 -3.83 -4.20 21.50
N PRO A 107 -3.27 -4.84 22.55
CA PRO A 107 -3.89 -6.02 23.14
C PRO A 107 -5.34 -5.74 23.56
N ALA A 108 -6.27 -6.69 23.39
CA ALA A 108 -7.68 -6.42 23.68
C ALA A 108 -7.92 -6.07 25.16
N GLY A 109 -7.13 -6.61 26.08
CA GLY A 109 -7.18 -6.25 27.52
C GLY A 109 -6.64 -4.86 27.85
N SER A 110 -6.04 -4.14 26.90
CA SER A 110 -5.45 -2.82 27.14
C SER A 110 -6.48 -1.78 27.56
N ALA A 111 -6.07 -0.89 28.46
CA ALA A 111 -6.83 0.31 28.84
C ALA A 111 -6.85 1.39 27.74
N ILE A 112 -5.99 1.26 26.72
CA ILE A 112 -5.94 2.17 25.56
C ILE A 112 -7.16 1.91 24.68
N ARG A 113 -7.99 2.94 24.47
CA ARG A 113 -9.21 2.88 23.66
C ARG A 113 -9.20 3.86 22.50
N SER A 114 -8.36 4.89 22.56
CA SER A 114 -8.32 5.98 21.60
C SER A 114 -6.91 6.57 21.48
N VAL A 115 -6.71 7.47 20.51
CA VAL A 115 -5.43 8.15 20.33
C VAL A 115 -5.00 8.93 21.57
N SER A 116 -5.91 9.58 22.31
CA SER A 116 -5.54 10.34 23.51
C SER A 116 -4.89 9.48 24.60
N ASP A 117 -5.24 8.20 24.67
CA ASP A 117 -4.70 7.25 25.66
C ASP A 117 -3.27 6.81 25.32
N LEU A 118 -2.77 7.15 24.13
CA LEU A 118 -1.39 6.90 23.71
C LEU A 118 -0.38 7.86 24.35
N ARG A 119 -0.84 8.93 25.04
CA ARG A 119 0.05 9.87 25.73
C ARG A 119 0.94 9.15 26.75
N GLY A 120 2.25 9.32 26.64
CA GLY A 120 3.28 8.68 27.46
C GLY A 120 3.50 7.19 27.14
N ARG A 121 2.87 6.64 26.10
CA ARG A 121 2.97 5.23 25.72
C ARG A 121 4.07 4.98 24.70
N ARG A 122 4.58 3.75 24.69
CA ARG A 122 5.53 3.26 23.69
C ARG A 122 4.75 2.81 22.46
N VAL A 123 4.90 3.54 21.36
CA VAL A 123 4.13 3.27 20.13
C VAL A 123 5.08 2.93 19.00
N VAL A 124 4.94 1.73 18.45
CA VAL A 124 5.67 1.35 17.24
C VAL A 124 5.04 2.03 16.04
N LEU A 125 5.80 2.87 15.32
CA LEU A 125 5.30 3.64 14.17
C LEU A 125 5.68 3.04 12.81
N GLY A 126 6.32 1.88 12.80
CA GLY A 126 6.81 1.22 11.59
C GLY A 126 8.31 1.43 11.36
N THR A 127 8.77 1.30 10.12
CA THR A 127 10.20 1.39 9.78
C THR A 127 10.61 2.79 9.34
N HIS A 128 11.91 3.10 9.49
CA HIS A 128 12.49 4.43 9.23
C HIS A 128 12.07 5.07 7.90
N ASN A 129 11.99 4.30 6.82
CA ASN A 129 11.74 4.79 5.46
C ASN A 129 10.31 4.49 4.95
N SER A 130 9.38 4.19 5.86
CA SER A 130 8.00 3.81 5.52
C SER A 130 7.07 5.01 5.35
N GLY A 131 6.23 4.98 4.31
CA GLY A 131 5.11 5.92 4.17
C GLY A 131 4.06 5.78 5.26
N LEU A 132 3.93 4.58 5.87
CA LEU A 132 3.06 4.39 7.03
C LEU A 132 3.57 5.15 8.25
N THR A 133 4.88 5.27 8.44
CA THR A 133 5.45 6.05 9.54
C THR A 133 5.12 7.53 9.40
N VAL A 134 5.22 8.07 8.18
CA VAL A 134 4.78 9.45 7.88
C VAL A 134 3.28 9.61 8.17
N MET A 135 2.45 8.67 7.70
CA MET A 135 1.01 8.69 7.93
C MET A 135 0.64 8.59 9.43
N GLY A 136 1.34 7.75 10.20
CA GLY A 136 1.10 7.56 11.63
C GLY A 136 1.46 8.79 12.45
N ARG A 137 2.57 9.45 12.12
CA ARG A 137 2.93 10.75 12.71
C ARG A 137 1.87 11.81 12.40
N SER A 138 1.42 11.89 11.15
CA SER A 138 0.33 12.81 10.78
C SER A 138 -0.98 12.48 11.50
N ALA A 139 -1.33 11.21 11.67
CA ALA A 139 -2.51 10.76 12.40
C ALA A 139 -2.49 11.16 13.89
N LEU A 140 -1.33 11.03 14.54
CA LEU A 140 -1.12 11.46 15.93
C LEU A 140 -1.22 12.99 16.03
N SER A 141 -0.46 13.74 15.23
CA SER A 141 -0.45 15.20 15.24
C SER A 141 -1.84 15.77 14.96
N ALA A 142 -2.53 15.25 13.94
CA ALA A 142 -3.88 15.68 13.60
C ALA A 142 -4.89 15.33 14.70
N SER A 143 -4.62 14.33 15.53
CA SER A 143 -5.42 13.96 16.71
C SER A 143 -5.00 14.67 17.99
N GLY A 144 -4.07 15.62 17.93
CA GLY A 144 -3.66 16.45 19.06
C GLY A 144 -2.57 15.83 19.94
N LEU A 145 -1.83 14.83 19.46
CA LEU A 145 -0.61 14.34 20.10
C LEU A 145 0.62 14.68 19.26
N ASP A 146 1.62 15.30 19.86
CA ASP A 146 2.94 15.43 19.25
C ASP A 146 3.64 14.06 19.24
N PRO A 147 3.93 13.47 18.07
CA PRO A 147 4.48 12.12 17.98
C PRO A 147 5.92 11.99 18.50
N GLU A 148 6.63 13.10 18.76
CA GLU A 148 7.98 13.08 19.32
C GLU A 148 8.02 13.44 20.81
N ARG A 149 6.99 14.13 21.32
CA ARG A 149 6.97 14.67 22.70
C ARG A 149 5.92 14.01 23.59
N ASP A 150 4.78 13.64 23.01
CA ASP A 150 3.64 13.13 23.77
C ASP A 150 3.62 11.61 23.83
N ILE A 151 4.44 10.91 23.05
CA ILE A 151 4.60 9.46 23.07
C ILE A 151 6.08 9.10 23.12
N SER A 152 6.39 7.83 23.34
CA SER A 152 7.72 7.26 23.12
C SER A 152 7.72 6.50 21.79
N PRO A 153 8.06 7.14 20.65
CA PRO A 153 7.96 6.51 19.34
C PRO A 153 9.05 5.45 19.18
N MET A 154 8.68 4.30 18.63
CA MET A 154 9.62 3.23 18.27
C MET A 154 9.61 3.04 16.76
N LEU A 155 10.78 3.23 16.15
CA LEU A 155 11.02 2.90 14.74
C LEU A 155 11.77 1.58 14.66
N LEU A 156 11.46 0.79 13.64
CA LEU A 156 11.98 -0.55 13.46
C LEU A 156 12.93 -0.64 12.25
N ASP A 157 13.89 -1.55 12.34
CA ASP A 157 14.65 -2.00 11.18
C ASP A 157 13.81 -2.91 10.27
N ARG A 158 12.91 -3.71 10.85
CA ARG A 158 12.04 -4.64 10.13
C ARG A 158 10.60 -4.51 10.61
N ALA A 159 9.68 -4.34 9.67
CA ALA A 159 8.25 -4.23 10.00
C ALA A 159 7.70 -5.46 10.73
N GLY A 160 8.25 -6.65 10.46
CA GLY A 160 7.85 -7.90 11.11
C GLY A 160 8.12 -7.98 12.62
N ASP A 161 8.97 -7.11 13.18
CA ASP A 161 9.35 -7.16 14.60
C ASP A 161 8.29 -6.50 15.49
N GLY A 162 7.45 -5.61 14.92
CA GLY A 162 6.46 -4.82 15.65
C GLY A 162 5.45 -5.64 16.47
N PRO A 163 4.79 -6.67 15.90
CA PRO A 163 3.86 -7.52 16.63
C PRO A 163 4.47 -8.18 17.87
N ALA A 164 5.72 -8.64 17.78
CA ALA A 164 6.41 -9.27 18.92
C ALA A 164 6.63 -8.28 20.06
N LEU A 165 7.02 -7.03 19.75
CA LEU A 165 7.20 -5.99 20.77
C LEU A 165 5.91 -5.69 21.55
N VAL A 166 4.76 -5.68 20.88
CA VAL A 166 3.47 -5.49 21.55
C VAL A 166 3.11 -6.70 22.40
N ARG A 167 3.26 -7.92 21.86
CA ARG A 167 2.99 -9.18 22.58
C ARG A 167 3.83 -9.32 23.84
N GLU A 168 5.10 -8.94 23.78
CA GLU A 168 6.05 -8.99 24.89
C GLU A 168 5.88 -7.84 25.89
N GLY A 169 4.94 -6.92 25.68
CA GLY A 169 4.74 -5.74 26.53
C GLY A 169 5.90 -4.74 26.45
N ARG A 170 6.77 -4.84 25.43
CA ARG A 170 7.86 -3.91 25.15
C ARG A 170 7.38 -2.65 24.42
N ALA A 171 6.26 -2.75 23.72
CA ALA A 171 5.48 -1.65 23.17
C ALA A 171 4.04 -1.75 23.66
N ASP A 172 3.36 -0.61 23.78
CA ASP A 172 1.97 -0.55 24.25
C ASP A 172 0.96 -0.52 23.09
N ALA A 173 1.41 -0.06 21.91
CA ALA A 173 0.62 -0.01 20.68
C ALA A 173 1.50 -0.15 19.43
N LEU A 174 0.88 -0.59 18.34
CA LEU A 174 1.48 -0.65 17.01
C LEU A 174 0.62 0.14 16.03
N TRP A 175 1.25 1.01 15.24
CA TRP A 175 0.67 1.62 14.05
C TRP A 175 1.03 0.82 12.81
N GLY A 176 0.06 0.63 11.93
CA GLY A 176 0.25 -0.02 10.64
C GLY A 176 -0.82 0.39 9.65
N GLY A 177 -0.93 -0.35 8.54
CA GLY A 177 -2.03 -0.14 7.61
C GLY A 177 -2.19 -1.21 6.56
N GLY A 178 -3.38 -1.23 5.95
CA GLY A 178 -3.84 -2.33 5.11
C GLY A 178 -4.57 -3.40 5.93
N LEU A 179 -5.64 -3.95 5.37
CA LEU A 179 -6.43 -4.99 6.06
C LEU A 179 -5.69 -6.32 6.11
N ASP A 180 -4.96 -6.64 5.04
CA ASP A 180 -4.25 -7.93 4.90
C ASP A 180 -2.80 -7.88 5.42
N TRP A 181 -2.44 -6.88 6.24
CA TRP A 181 -1.07 -6.77 6.72
C TRP A 181 -0.76 -7.90 7.73
N PRO A 182 0.29 -8.74 7.51
CA PRO A 182 0.56 -9.87 8.40
C PRO A 182 0.75 -9.50 9.87
N GLY A 183 1.25 -8.28 10.15
CA GLY A 183 1.41 -7.81 11.53
C GLY A 183 0.08 -7.61 12.27
N PHE A 184 -0.95 -7.14 11.57
CA PHE A 184 -2.30 -7.01 12.14
C PHE A 184 -2.95 -8.37 12.37
N HIS A 185 -2.84 -9.30 11.42
CA HIS A 185 -3.34 -10.67 11.62
C HIS A 185 -2.64 -11.38 12.77
N ALA A 186 -1.32 -11.22 12.91
CA ALA A 186 -0.56 -11.82 14.00
C ALA A 186 -1.03 -11.34 15.37
N LEU A 187 -1.31 -10.05 15.55
CA LEU A 187 -1.84 -9.52 16.81
C LEU A 187 -3.31 -9.90 17.03
N ALA A 188 -4.14 -9.87 15.98
CA ALA A 188 -5.54 -10.26 16.08
C ALA A 188 -5.70 -11.74 16.48
N ALA A 189 -4.76 -12.59 16.09
CA ALA A 189 -4.73 -14.02 16.41
C ALA A 189 -4.05 -14.35 17.76
N ASP A 190 -3.47 -13.38 18.46
CA ASP A 190 -2.83 -13.64 19.75
C ASP A 190 -3.84 -14.12 20.81
N PRO A 191 -3.41 -14.93 21.80
CA PRO A 191 -4.23 -15.28 22.94
C PRO A 191 -4.77 -14.01 23.64
N GLY A 192 -6.10 -13.91 23.77
CA GLY A 192 -6.77 -12.72 24.30
C GLY A 192 -7.12 -11.65 23.26
N GLY A 193 -6.63 -11.78 22.02
CA GLY A 193 -6.98 -10.93 20.87
C GLY A 193 -6.42 -9.52 20.93
N ALA A 194 -6.81 -8.72 19.93
CA ALA A 194 -6.40 -7.32 19.80
C ALA A 194 -7.59 -6.38 19.59
N ARG A 195 -7.39 -5.09 19.90
CA ARG A 195 -8.31 -4.00 19.58
C ARG A 195 -7.66 -3.08 18.56
N PHE A 196 -8.43 -2.73 17.54
CA PHE A 196 -8.05 -1.78 16.51
C PHE A 196 -8.84 -0.48 16.66
N PHE A 197 -8.20 0.65 16.36
CA PHE A 197 -8.87 1.96 16.30
C PHE A 197 -8.13 2.90 15.33
N GLY A 198 -8.88 3.83 14.75
CA GLY A 198 -8.35 4.87 13.86
C GLY A 198 -7.92 6.13 14.62
N PRO A 199 -7.50 7.18 13.89
CA PRO A 199 -7.31 8.50 14.44
C PRO A 199 -8.60 9.08 15.04
N SER A 200 -8.49 10.16 15.81
CA SER A 200 -9.67 10.89 16.27
C SER A 200 -10.48 11.43 15.08
N GLU A 201 -11.80 11.61 15.25
CA GLU A 201 -12.66 12.18 14.21
C GLU A 201 -12.18 13.56 13.71
N ALA A 202 -11.74 14.43 14.63
CA ALA A 202 -11.13 15.70 14.28
C ALA A 202 -9.83 15.53 13.46
N GLY A 203 -9.03 14.51 13.79
CA GLY A 203 -7.83 14.16 13.03
C GLY A 203 -8.15 13.64 11.63
N ILE A 204 -9.17 12.77 11.50
CA ILE A 204 -9.66 12.29 10.21
C ILE A 204 -10.13 13.47 9.36
N ALA A 205 -10.95 14.36 9.91
CA ALA A 205 -11.44 15.54 9.21
C ALA A 205 -10.28 16.44 8.72
N ARG A 206 -9.23 16.66 9.52
CA ARG A 206 -8.05 17.45 9.11
C ARG A 206 -7.24 16.79 7.99
N LEU A 207 -7.11 15.47 8.01
CA LEU A 207 -6.27 14.72 7.06
C LEU A 207 -7.00 14.37 5.75
N ALA A 208 -8.33 14.31 5.77
CA ALA A 208 -9.15 13.92 4.62
C ALA A 208 -9.73 15.11 3.83
N GLN A 209 -9.03 16.25 3.83
CA GLN A 209 -9.47 17.43 3.09
C GLN A 209 -9.43 17.20 1.56
N PRO A 210 -10.28 17.88 0.77
CA PRO A 210 -10.20 17.82 -0.69
C PRO A 210 -8.79 18.11 -1.20
N GLY A 211 -8.28 17.25 -2.08
CA GLY A 211 -6.92 17.35 -2.63
C GLY A 211 -5.80 16.78 -1.74
N ALA A 212 -6.11 16.32 -0.52
CA ALA A 212 -5.12 15.67 0.33
C ALA A 212 -4.69 14.29 -0.19
N ALA A 213 -3.47 13.88 0.17
CA ALA A 213 -2.92 12.55 -0.14
C ALA A 213 -3.68 11.42 0.59
N THR A 214 -4.32 11.74 1.71
CA THR A 214 -5.16 10.81 2.48
C THR A 214 -6.64 11.11 2.30
N ARG A 215 -7.46 10.07 2.38
CA ARG A 215 -8.92 10.15 2.35
C ARG A 215 -9.49 9.45 3.57
N ARG A 216 -10.70 9.84 3.97
CA ARG A 216 -11.49 9.08 4.95
C ARG A 216 -11.76 7.69 4.37
N LEU A 217 -11.58 6.68 5.20
CA LEU A 217 -11.90 5.29 4.91
C LEU A 217 -12.65 4.69 6.10
N THR A 218 -13.50 3.72 5.81
CA THR A 218 -14.16 2.90 6.82
C THR A 218 -13.64 1.48 6.70
N VAL A 219 -13.10 0.95 7.80
CA VAL A 219 -12.78 -0.47 7.91
C VAL A 219 -14.06 -1.20 8.31
N PRO A 220 -14.56 -2.15 7.48
CA PRO A 220 -15.80 -2.86 7.79
C PRO A 220 -15.73 -3.64 9.11
N ALA A 221 -16.88 -3.85 9.76
CA ALA A 221 -17.03 -4.83 10.82
C ALA A 221 -16.53 -6.22 10.37
N GLY A 222 -15.86 -6.95 11.26
CA GLY A 222 -15.33 -8.29 10.98
C GLY A 222 -14.08 -8.33 10.10
N SER A 223 -13.42 -7.20 9.84
CA SER A 223 -12.14 -7.16 9.12
C SER A 223 -11.01 -7.81 9.92
N PHE A 224 -11.07 -7.75 11.25
CA PHE A 224 -10.14 -8.42 12.16
C PHE A 224 -10.88 -9.27 13.18
N ALA A 225 -10.23 -10.33 13.67
CA ALA A 225 -10.79 -11.17 14.72
C ALA A 225 -11.13 -10.34 15.97
N GLY A 226 -12.37 -10.47 16.47
CA GLY A 226 -12.85 -9.72 17.63
C GLY A 226 -13.27 -8.26 17.36
N GLN A 227 -13.13 -7.75 16.13
CA GLN A 227 -13.59 -6.42 15.76
C GLN A 227 -15.03 -6.47 15.23
N THR A 228 -15.99 -6.04 16.04
CA THR A 228 -17.43 -6.10 15.73
C THR A 228 -18.00 -4.83 15.10
N ASP A 229 -17.40 -3.68 15.39
CA ASP A 229 -17.89 -2.37 14.93
C ASP A 229 -16.97 -1.79 13.85
N PRO A 230 -17.51 -1.12 12.82
CA PRO A 230 -16.68 -0.48 11.81
C PRO A 230 -15.73 0.56 12.43
N ILE A 231 -14.55 0.72 11.83
CA ILE A 231 -13.54 1.68 12.29
C ILE A 231 -13.37 2.78 11.25
N GLU A 232 -13.72 4.00 11.63
CA GLU A 232 -13.42 5.20 10.85
C GLU A 232 -11.93 5.52 10.93
N THR A 233 -11.33 5.81 9.77
CA THR A 233 -9.91 6.13 9.69
C THR A 233 -9.57 6.97 8.46
N VAL A 234 -8.28 7.22 8.24
CA VAL A 234 -7.73 7.71 6.99
C VAL A 234 -6.81 6.69 6.34
N GLY A 235 -6.65 6.81 5.04
CA GLY A 235 -5.64 6.07 4.29
C GLY A 235 -5.35 6.71 2.95
N SER A 236 -4.35 6.16 2.27
CA SER A 236 -3.98 6.56 0.92
C SER A 236 -3.89 5.33 0.04
N TRP A 237 -4.04 5.51 -1.27
CA TRP A 237 -3.64 4.47 -2.21
C TRP A 237 -2.13 4.27 -2.15
N SER A 238 -1.72 3.00 -2.22
CA SER A 238 -0.37 2.62 -2.60
C SER A 238 -0.36 2.26 -4.07
N PHE A 239 0.80 2.41 -4.73
CA PHE A 239 0.93 2.25 -6.18
C PHE A 239 2.12 1.37 -6.55
N VAL A 240 2.00 0.72 -7.71
CA VAL A 240 3.13 0.16 -8.44
C VAL A 240 3.64 1.26 -9.37
N LEU A 241 4.74 1.92 -8.96
CA LEU A 241 5.41 2.92 -9.77
C LEU A 241 6.43 2.25 -10.71
N ALA A 242 6.63 2.85 -11.87
CA ALA A 242 7.64 2.49 -12.85
C ALA A 242 8.70 3.57 -12.97
N ARG A 243 9.93 3.13 -13.20
CA ARG A 243 11.09 3.99 -13.41
C ARG A 243 10.95 4.83 -14.68
N PRO A 244 11.74 5.90 -14.80
CA PRO A 244 11.84 6.66 -16.04
C PRO A 244 12.39 5.78 -17.17
N GLY A 245 11.80 5.91 -18.36
CA GLY A 245 12.24 5.17 -19.54
C GLY A 245 12.04 3.66 -19.46
N LEU A 246 11.16 3.15 -18.59
CA LEU A 246 10.69 1.76 -18.71
C LEU A 246 10.06 1.57 -20.09
N ARG A 247 10.43 0.51 -20.80
CA ARG A 247 9.91 0.25 -22.15
C ARG A 247 8.39 0.09 -22.12
N GLU A 248 7.72 0.73 -23.08
CA GLU A 248 6.25 0.73 -23.16
C GLU A 248 5.66 -0.68 -23.29
N ASP A 249 6.32 -1.56 -24.03
CA ASP A 249 5.89 -2.95 -24.23
C ASP A 249 5.96 -3.77 -22.93
N ALA A 250 7.04 -3.63 -22.15
CA ALA A 250 7.17 -4.27 -20.85
C ALA A 250 6.09 -3.76 -19.87
N ALA A 251 5.86 -2.45 -19.85
CA ALA A 251 4.79 -1.85 -19.05
C ALA A 251 3.39 -2.32 -19.46
N TYR A 252 3.10 -2.34 -20.77
CA TYR A 252 1.85 -2.85 -21.33
C TYR A 252 1.63 -4.31 -20.93
N ARG A 253 2.67 -5.15 -21.00
CA ARG A 253 2.62 -6.55 -20.59
C ARG A 253 2.26 -6.72 -19.12
N VAL A 254 2.89 -5.95 -18.23
CA VAL A 254 2.55 -5.96 -16.78
C VAL A 254 1.09 -5.56 -16.57
N ALA A 255 0.64 -4.46 -17.18
CA ALA A 255 -0.74 -3.99 -17.05
C ALA A 255 -1.74 -5.01 -17.61
N ALA A 256 -1.45 -5.60 -18.77
CA ALA A 256 -2.31 -6.58 -19.43
C ALA A 256 -2.40 -7.89 -18.63
N ALA A 257 -1.31 -8.30 -17.98
CA ALA A 257 -1.30 -9.45 -17.08
C ALA A 257 -2.20 -9.15 -15.88
N LEU A 258 -2.00 -8.00 -15.23
CA LEU A 258 -2.78 -7.55 -14.07
C LEU A 258 -4.28 -7.51 -14.33
N ALA A 259 -4.69 -6.99 -15.49
CA ALA A 259 -6.09 -6.93 -15.92
C ALA A 259 -6.78 -8.30 -16.04
N ARG A 260 -6.01 -9.40 -16.01
CA ARG A 260 -6.49 -10.79 -16.08
C ARG A 260 -6.30 -11.55 -14.76
N THR A 261 -5.68 -10.94 -13.76
CA THR A 261 -5.51 -11.54 -12.43
C THR A 261 -6.75 -11.31 -11.57
N ASP A 262 -6.92 -12.14 -10.54
CA ASP A 262 -7.97 -11.97 -9.52
C ASP A 262 -7.52 -11.04 -8.37
N LEU A 263 -6.72 -10.03 -8.70
CA LEU A 263 -6.30 -8.97 -7.78
C LEU A 263 -7.19 -7.75 -8.00
N PRO A 264 -8.35 -7.66 -7.33
CA PRO A 264 -9.38 -6.66 -7.66
C PRO A 264 -8.91 -5.22 -7.43
N THR A 265 -8.06 -5.01 -6.44
CA THR A 265 -7.52 -3.69 -6.08
C THR A 265 -6.41 -3.24 -7.04
N ALA A 266 -5.63 -4.19 -7.59
CA ALA A 266 -4.50 -3.93 -8.48
C ALA A 266 -4.87 -3.84 -9.97
N GLN A 267 -6.17 -3.79 -10.30
CA GLN A 267 -6.63 -3.68 -11.67
C GLN A 267 -6.22 -2.31 -12.26
N PRO A 268 -5.58 -2.25 -13.45
CA PRO A 268 -5.12 -0.98 -14.01
C PRO A 268 -6.23 0.05 -14.24
N LYS A 269 -7.45 -0.39 -14.53
CA LYS A 269 -8.63 0.48 -14.70
C LYS A 269 -8.94 1.30 -13.45
N ASN A 270 -8.55 0.83 -12.26
CA ASN A 270 -8.77 1.54 -11.01
C ASN A 270 -7.88 2.78 -10.87
N LEU A 271 -6.90 3.03 -11.76
CA LEU A 271 -6.09 4.26 -11.74
C LEU A 271 -6.88 5.52 -12.08
N VAL A 272 -8.00 5.38 -12.81
CA VAL A 272 -8.82 6.52 -13.23
C VAL A 272 -9.34 7.26 -11.98
N GLY A 273 -9.02 8.55 -11.88
CA GLY A 273 -9.38 9.39 -10.74
C GLY A 273 -8.51 9.22 -9.48
N LEU A 274 -7.55 8.28 -9.47
CA LEU A 274 -6.57 8.15 -8.39
C LEU A 274 -5.30 8.95 -8.63
N VAL A 275 -4.91 9.10 -9.89
CA VAL A 275 -3.75 9.87 -10.32
C VAL A 275 -4.09 10.67 -11.58
N PRO A 276 -3.41 11.80 -11.84
CA PRO A 276 -3.56 12.52 -13.10
C PRO A 276 -3.28 11.62 -14.31
N ALA A 277 -4.02 11.79 -15.40
CA ALA A 277 -3.93 10.93 -16.59
C ALA A 277 -2.51 10.89 -17.18
N GLU A 278 -1.81 12.02 -17.13
CA GLU A 278 -0.42 12.19 -17.56
C GLU A 278 0.61 11.46 -16.67
N ARG A 279 0.18 10.93 -15.52
CA ARG A 279 1.00 10.10 -14.63
C ARG A 279 0.76 8.61 -14.81
N ILE A 280 -0.26 8.20 -15.56
CA ILE A 280 -0.45 6.80 -15.93
C ILE A 280 0.66 6.42 -16.93
N ASN A 281 1.33 5.30 -16.68
CA ASN A 281 2.40 4.83 -17.56
C ASN A 281 1.87 4.65 -19.00
N PRO A 282 2.65 5.02 -20.05
CA PRO A 282 2.22 4.90 -21.45
C PRO A 282 1.70 3.52 -21.84
N GLY A 283 2.33 2.44 -21.37
CA GLY A 283 1.91 1.07 -21.65
C GLY A 283 0.57 0.74 -20.99
N THR A 284 0.37 1.17 -19.74
CA THR A 284 -0.93 1.06 -19.07
C THR A 284 -2.00 1.91 -19.77
N ALA A 285 -1.67 3.15 -20.13
CA ALA A 285 -2.58 4.06 -20.81
C ALA A 285 -3.02 3.51 -22.17
N ARG A 286 -2.11 2.86 -22.91
CA ARG A 286 -2.42 2.15 -24.14
C ARG A 286 -3.42 1.03 -23.91
N LEU A 287 -3.17 0.13 -22.94
CA LEU A 287 -4.10 -0.94 -22.58
C LEU A 287 -5.50 -0.40 -22.25
N LEU A 288 -5.58 0.66 -21.44
CA LEU A 288 -6.85 1.26 -21.03
C LEU A 288 -7.61 1.85 -22.23
N ARG A 289 -6.92 2.51 -23.15
CA ARG A 289 -7.52 3.03 -24.39
C ARG A 289 -8.04 1.90 -25.29
N GLU A 290 -7.26 0.82 -25.46
CA GLU A 290 -7.69 -0.37 -26.21
C GLU A 290 -8.92 -1.05 -25.58
N ALA A 291 -9.06 -0.98 -24.26
CA ALA A 291 -10.22 -1.45 -23.52
C ALA A 291 -11.40 -0.45 -23.48
N GLY A 292 -11.31 0.70 -24.16
CA GLY A 292 -12.37 1.72 -24.20
C GLY A 292 -12.55 2.52 -22.90
N VAL A 293 -11.57 2.52 -22.00
CA VAL A 293 -11.62 3.27 -20.74
C VAL A 293 -11.21 4.73 -20.97
N SER A 294 -12.07 5.68 -20.59
CA SER A 294 -11.73 7.11 -20.58
C SER A 294 -10.69 7.39 -19.50
N LEU A 295 -9.61 8.07 -19.87
CA LEU A 295 -8.59 8.58 -18.94
C LEU A 295 -8.83 10.04 -18.54
N ARG A 296 -9.83 10.70 -19.15
CA ARG A 296 -10.28 12.05 -18.79
C ARG A 296 -11.38 11.96 -17.75
#